data_AF-A0A2V5YQ82-F1
#
_entry.id   AF-A0A2V5YQ82-F1
#
_cell.length_a   1.000
_cell.length_b   1.000
_cell.length_c   1.000
_cell.angle_alpha   90.00
_cell.angle_beta   90.00
_cell.angle_gamma   90.00
#
_symmetry.space_group_name_H-M   'P 1'
#
loop_
_entity.id
_entity.type
_entity.pdbx_description
1 polymer ?
#
loop_
_entity_poly.entity_id
_entity_poly.type
_entity_poly.pdbx_seq_one_letter_code
_entity_poly.pdbx_strand_id
1 'polypeptide(L)'
;MGLLSGFAKINDFGVKVLEGGVAPPIQISMDERRRTSVPRREQAPIATSIQHQQMITDALEKVITTINQADVSEQEKNEAKTLLRRLLGSKAAVSVLGPGAQSLAAKYFTE
;
A
#
# COMPACT_ATOMS: atom_id res chain seq x y z
N MET A 1 -8.36 -37.75 -2.78
CA MET A 1 -9.00 -37.33 -4.05
C MET A 1 -9.99 -36.22 -3.73
N GLY A 2 -9.52 -34.98 -3.61
CA GLY A 2 -10.36 -33.82 -3.30
C GLY A 2 -10.19 -32.79 -4.41
N LEU A 3 -11.25 -32.57 -5.19
CA LEU A 3 -11.26 -31.59 -6.28
C LEU A 3 -11.29 -30.19 -5.66
N LEU A 4 -10.17 -29.48 -5.67
CA LEU A 4 -10.11 -28.08 -5.24
C LEU A 4 -10.73 -27.20 -6.33
N SER A 5 -12.02 -26.90 -6.20
CA SER A 5 -12.73 -25.96 -7.05
C SER A 5 -12.64 -24.55 -6.48
N GLY A 6 -12.30 -23.57 -7.31
CA GLY A 6 -12.21 -22.16 -6.93
C GLY A 6 -12.43 -21.25 -8.13
N PHE A 7 -12.76 -19.98 -7.87
CA PHE A 7 -13.07 -19.00 -8.91
C PHE A 7 -11.90 -18.06 -9.08
N ALA A 8 -11.64 -17.65 -10.32
CA ALA A 8 -10.67 -16.61 -10.59
C ALA A 8 -11.14 -15.70 -11.73
N LYS A 9 -10.94 -14.40 -11.59
CA LYS A 9 -11.21 -13.39 -12.61
C LYS A 9 -9.89 -12.92 -13.22
N ILE A 10 -9.80 -12.90 -14.54
CA ILE A 10 -8.66 -12.36 -15.28
C ILE A 10 -8.97 -10.90 -15.60
N ASN A 11 -8.07 -9.99 -15.24
CA ASN A 11 -8.10 -8.58 -15.64
C ASN A 11 -6.74 -8.17 -16.23
N ASP A 12 -6.63 -6.92 -16.64
CA ASP A 12 -5.42 -6.37 -17.26
C ASP A 12 -4.18 -6.41 -16.34
N PHE A 13 -4.37 -6.74 -15.05
CA PHE A 13 -3.34 -6.90 -14.03
C PHE A 13 -3.07 -8.37 -13.65
N GLY A 14 -3.69 -9.34 -14.34
CA GLY A 14 -3.49 -10.77 -14.13
C GLY A 14 -4.71 -11.50 -13.55
N VAL A 15 -4.47 -12.55 -12.77
CA VAL A 15 -5.49 -13.47 -12.26
C VAL A 15 -5.78 -13.18 -10.78
N LYS A 16 -7.03 -12.85 -10.42
CA LYS A 16 -7.49 -12.64 -9.03
C LYS A 16 -8.42 -13.79 -8.61
N VAL A 17 -8.03 -14.55 -7.58
CA VAL A 17 -8.88 -15.60 -6.99
C VAL A 17 -10.02 -14.94 -6.22
N LEU A 18 -11.25 -15.38 -6.48
CA LEU A 18 -12.47 -14.96 -5.80
C LEU A 18 -13.00 -16.17 -5.01
N GLU A 19 -12.95 -16.12 -3.69
CA GLU A 19 -13.62 -17.13 -2.85
C GLU A 19 -15.09 -16.73 -2.70
N GLY A 20 -16.00 -17.40 -3.42
CA GLY A 20 -17.43 -17.12 -3.34
C GLY A 20 -18.27 -18.31 -3.81
N GLY A 21 -19.18 -18.80 -2.96
CA GLY A 21 -19.92 -20.06 -3.12
C GLY A 21 -21.07 -20.05 -4.16
N VAL A 22 -20.78 -19.80 -5.43
CA VAL A 22 -21.75 -19.95 -6.54
C VAL A 22 -21.14 -20.82 -7.63
N ALA A 23 -21.81 -21.91 -8.03
CA ALA A 23 -21.29 -22.87 -9.00
C ALA A 23 -20.82 -22.18 -10.32
N PRO A 24 -19.61 -22.46 -10.81
CA PRO A 24 -19.05 -21.74 -11.95
C PRO A 24 -19.70 -22.19 -13.26
N PRO A 25 -20.05 -21.27 -14.17
CA PRO A 25 -20.61 -21.62 -15.49
C PRO A 25 -19.58 -22.33 -16.40
N ILE A 26 -18.29 -22.30 -16.05
CA ILE A 26 -17.20 -22.95 -16.79
C ILE A 26 -16.30 -23.66 -15.77
N GLN A 27 -16.09 -24.97 -15.95
CA GLN A 27 -15.20 -25.77 -15.10
C GLN A 27 -13.77 -25.72 -15.64
N ILE A 28 -12.83 -25.24 -14.84
CA ILE A 28 -11.39 -25.27 -15.16
C ILE A 28 -10.74 -26.35 -14.30
N SER A 29 -10.34 -27.46 -14.93
CA SER A 29 -9.60 -28.54 -14.27
C SER A 29 -8.10 -28.35 -14.51
N MET A 30 -7.31 -28.25 -13.44
CA MET A 30 -5.84 -28.18 -13.55
C MET A 30 -5.25 -29.59 -13.59
N ASP A 31 -4.55 -29.93 -14.68
CA ASP A 31 -3.77 -31.16 -14.77
C ASP A 31 -2.57 -31.09 -13.82
N GLU A 32 -2.65 -31.80 -12.70
CA GLU A 32 -1.62 -31.80 -11.65
C GLU A 32 -0.25 -32.29 -12.16
N ARG A 33 -0.22 -33.10 -13.24
CA ARG A 33 1.03 -33.62 -13.83
C ARG A 33 1.85 -32.53 -14.53
N ARG A 34 1.22 -31.41 -14.88
CA ARG A 34 1.86 -30.22 -15.47
C ARG A 34 2.03 -29.08 -14.48
N ARG A 35 2.03 -29.36 -13.16
CA ARG A 35 2.57 -28.41 -12.17
C ARG A 35 4.05 -28.20 -12.45
N THR A 36 4.36 -27.32 -13.39
CA THR A 36 5.56 -26.51 -13.26
C THR A 36 5.36 -25.77 -11.94
N SER A 37 6.20 -26.07 -10.95
CA SER A 37 6.38 -25.17 -9.82
C SER A 37 6.72 -23.83 -10.44
N VAL A 38 5.73 -22.95 -10.57
CA VAL A 38 5.99 -21.55 -10.86
C VAL A 38 6.65 -21.09 -9.56
N PRO A 39 7.99 -20.89 -9.51
CA PRO A 39 8.61 -20.38 -8.31
C PRO A 39 7.88 -19.10 -8.02
N ARG A 40 7.14 -19.05 -6.89
CA ARG A 40 6.26 -17.98 -6.44
C ARG A 40 6.59 -16.72 -7.22
N ARG A 41 5.96 -16.58 -8.41
CA ARG A 41 6.36 -15.52 -9.35
C ARG A 41 6.17 -14.30 -8.52
N GLU A 42 7.29 -13.62 -8.28
CA GLU A 42 7.39 -12.42 -7.47
C GLU A 42 6.04 -11.75 -7.60
N GLN A 43 5.25 -11.75 -6.53
CA GLN A 43 4.20 -10.74 -6.43
C GLN A 43 5.02 -9.50 -6.65
N ALA A 44 4.99 -8.97 -7.89
CA ALA A 44 5.78 -7.83 -8.27
C ALA A 44 5.50 -6.90 -7.11
N PRO A 45 6.54 -6.49 -6.36
CA PRO A 45 6.31 -5.60 -5.24
C PRO A 45 5.38 -4.56 -5.82
N ILE A 46 4.25 -4.28 -5.15
CA ILE A 46 3.52 -3.07 -5.47
C ILE A 46 4.46 -1.96 -4.99
N ALA A 47 5.58 -1.81 -5.71
CA ALA A 47 6.48 -0.71 -5.62
C ALA A 47 5.57 0.40 -6.07
N THR A 48 5.09 1.16 -5.10
CA THR A 48 4.48 2.45 -5.38
C THR A 48 5.41 3.11 -6.37
N SER A 49 4.89 3.39 -7.58
CA SER A 49 5.69 4.03 -8.61
C SER A 49 6.29 5.30 -8.00
N ILE A 50 7.49 5.68 -8.43
CA ILE A 50 8.15 6.90 -7.92
C ILE A 50 7.18 8.10 -7.98
N GLN A 51 6.36 8.15 -9.03
CA GLN A 51 5.27 9.13 -9.19
C GLN A 51 4.23 9.07 -8.06
N HIS A 52 3.77 7.87 -7.67
CA HIS A 52 2.81 7.72 -6.57
C HIS A 52 3.43 8.10 -5.22
N GLN A 53 4.69 7.73 -4.97
CA GLN A 53 5.41 8.14 -3.75
C GLN A 53 5.55 9.66 -3.67
N GLN A 54 5.88 10.33 -4.79
CA GLN A 54 5.94 11.78 -4.88
C GLN A 54 4.57 12.42 -4.63
N MET A 55 3.49 11.93 -5.24
CA MET A 55 2.14 12.46 -5.01
C MET A 55 1.72 12.38 -3.53
N ILE A 56 2.03 11.26 -2.86
CA ILE A 56 1.71 11.11 -1.43
C ILE A 56 2.59 12.04 -0.58
N THR A 57 3.87 12.20 -0.96
CA THR A 57 4.79 13.13 -0.28
C THR A 57 4.30 14.57 -0.39
N ASP A 58 3.91 15.01 -1.58
CA ASP A 58 3.38 16.36 -1.83
C ASP A 58 2.06 16.61 -1.08
N ALA A 59 1.17 15.60 -1.04
CA ALA A 59 -0.08 15.68 -0.29
C ALA A 59 0.19 15.82 1.21
N LEU A 60 1.17 15.08 1.74
CA LEU A 60 1.53 15.13 3.15
C LEU A 60 2.20 16.46 3.51
N GLU A 61 3.01 17.02 2.62
CA GLU A 61 3.56 18.37 2.77
C GLU A 61 2.45 19.43 2.90
N LYS A 62 1.41 19.34 2.07
CA LYS A 62 0.23 20.23 2.17
C LYS A 62 -0.48 20.09 3.52
N VAL A 63 -0.63 18.87 4.03
CA VAL A 63 -1.22 18.65 5.38
C VAL A 63 -0.39 19.34 6.45
N ILE A 64 0.95 19.20 6.43
CA ILE A 64 1.83 19.85 7.40
C ILE A 64 1.69 21.38 7.32
N THR A 65 1.68 21.95 6.12
CA THR A 65 1.48 23.41 5.96
C THR A 65 0.12 23.88 6.45
N THR A 66 -0.93 23.10 6.22
CA THR A 66 -2.29 23.41 6.67
C THR A 66 -2.38 23.38 8.20
N ILE A 67 -1.72 22.43 8.86
CA ILE A 67 -1.65 22.38 10.33
C ILE A 67 -0.92 23.60 10.89
N ASN A 68 0.15 24.06 10.23
CA ASN A 68 0.85 25.28 10.65
C ASN A 68 0.01 26.54 10.51
N GLN A 69 -0.84 26.61 9.49
CA GLN A 69 -1.69 27.76 9.18
C GLN A 69 -3.05 27.73 9.88
N ALA A 70 -3.44 26.60 10.47
CA ALA A 70 -4.73 26.45 11.13
C ALA A 70 -4.87 27.44 12.30
N ASP A 71 -6.04 28.05 12.42
CA ASP A 71 -6.38 28.95 13.53
C ASP A 71 -6.86 28.13 14.74
N VAL A 72 -5.94 27.37 15.31
CA VAL A 72 -6.13 26.51 16.49
C VAL A 72 -5.04 26.81 17.52
N SER A 73 -5.20 26.30 18.75
CA SER A 73 -4.23 26.54 19.81
C SER A 73 -2.85 25.95 19.49
N GLU A 74 -1.79 26.58 19.99
CA GLU A 74 -0.42 26.07 19.79
C GLU A 74 -0.23 24.67 20.39
N GLN A 75 -0.97 24.33 21.46
CA GLN A 75 -0.97 23.00 22.03
C GLN A 75 -1.48 21.97 21.02
N GLU A 76 -2.64 22.21 20.40
CA GLU A 76 -3.23 21.30 19.40
C GLU A 76 -2.33 21.15 18.17
N LYS A 77 -1.70 22.24 17.70
CA LYS A 77 -0.72 22.17 16.61
C LYS A 77 0.47 21.27 16.97
N ASN A 78 0.99 21.40 18.19
CA ASN A 78 2.14 20.61 18.64
C ASN A 78 1.79 19.13 18.82
N GLU A 79 0.58 18.82 19.28
CA GLU A 79 0.08 17.44 19.36
C GLU A 79 -0.06 16.83 17.96
N ALA A 80 -0.68 17.54 17.02
CA ALA A 80 -0.81 17.10 15.63
C ALA A 80 0.55 16.86 14.98
N LYS A 81 1.51 17.78 15.16
CA LYS A 81 2.90 17.62 14.70
C LYS A 81 3.58 16.40 15.29
N THR A 82 3.40 16.17 16.59
CA THR A 82 3.98 15.01 17.28
C THR A 82 3.42 13.69 16.73
N LEU A 83 2.12 13.63 16.48
CA LEU A 83 1.47 12.46 15.87
C LEU A 83 1.97 12.23 14.44
N LEU A 84 2.11 13.28 13.64
CA LEU A 84 2.67 13.21 12.29
C LEU A 84 4.12 12.74 12.28
N ARG A 85 4.96 13.25 13.19
CA ARG A 85 6.34 12.78 13.34
C ARG A 85 6.39 11.28 13.65
N ARG A 86 5.53 10.80 14.54
CA ARG A 86 5.41 9.37 14.86
C ARG A 86 4.93 8.54 13.66
N LEU A 87 3.96 9.05 12.90
CA LEU A 87 3.48 8.39 11.69
C LEU A 87 4.60 8.27 10.65
N LEU A 88 5.34 9.35 10.39
CA LEU A 88 6.48 9.38 9.46
C LEU A 88 7.63 8.46 9.88
N GLY A 89 7.86 8.32 11.19
CA GLY A 89 8.85 7.37 11.73
C GLY A 89 8.39 5.90 11.74
N SER A 90 7.15 5.62 11.36
CA SER A 90 6.62 4.25 11.37
C SER A 90 7.14 3.41 10.19
N LYS A 91 7.23 2.10 10.39
CA LYS A 91 7.59 1.15 9.33
C LYS A 91 6.63 1.20 8.14
N ALA A 92 5.35 1.52 8.39
CA ALA A 92 4.34 1.69 7.35
C ALA A 92 4.64 2.90 6.46
N ALA A 93 4.98 4.05 7.05
CA ALA A 93 5.35 5.24 6.28
C ALA A 93 6.60 4.99 5.41
N VAL A 94 7.63 4.32 5.94
CA VAL A 94 8.82 3.94 5.16
C VAL A 94 8.45 3.03 4.00
N SER A 95 7.50 2.11 4.17
CA SER A 95 7.07 1.22 3.08
C SER A 95 6.28 1.92 1.97
N VAL A 96 5.58 3.01 2.28
CA VAL A 96 4.71 3.73 1.32
C VAL A 96 5.45 4.89 0.65
N LEU A 97 6.20 5.67 1.43
CA LEU A 97 6.87 6.91 1.00
C LEU A 97 8.36 6.70 0.66
N GLY A 98 8.92 5.54 1.03
CA GLY A 98 10.34 5.28 0.87
C GLY A 98 11.20 6.33 1.59
N PRO A 99 12.27 6.85 0.94
CA PRO A 99 13.10 7.92 1.49
C PRO A 99 12.34 9.21 1.81
N GLY A 100 11.20 9.47 1.14
CA GLY A 100 10.40 10.68 1.31
C GLY A 100 9.86 10.86 2.73
N ALA A 101 9.59 9.76 3.46
CA ALA A 101 9.19 9.83 4.86
C ALA A 101 10.26 10.49 5.74
N GLN A 102 11.52 10.10 5.54
CA GLN A 102 12.64 10.64 6.31
C GLN A 102 12.96 12.08 5.89
N SER A 103 12.88 12.39 4.59
CA SER A 103 13.05 13.77 4.09
C SER A 103 12.00 14.73 4.66
N LEU A 104 10.72 14.34 4.72
CA LEU A 104 9.67 15.17 5.32
C LEU A 104 9.87 15.31 6.83
N ALA A 105 10.25 14.22 7.52
CA ALA A 105 10.55 14.25 8.94
C ALA A 105 11.68 15.25 9.24
N ALA A 106 12.76 15.22 8.44
CA ALA A 106 13.89 16.13 8.59
C ALA A 106 13.54 17.59 8.20
N LYS A 107 12.70 17.81 7.19
CA LYS A 107 12.36 19.17 6.74
C LYS A 107 11.48 19.94 7.74
N TYR A 108 10.58 19.25 8.43
CA TYR A 108 9.54 19.89 9.24
C TYR A 108 9.62 19.60 10.75
N PHE A 109 10.44 18.63 11.16
CA PHE A 109 10.51 18.19 12.56
C PHE A 109 11.95 18.06 13.08
N THR A 110 12.93 18.67 12.41
CA THR A 110 14.23 18.95 13.03
C THR A 110 14.05 19.95 14.16
N GLU A 111 14.52 19.56 15.35
CA GLU A 111 14.57 20.39 16.56
C GLU A 111 15.38 21.68 16.34
#